data_AF-A0A8J5N155-F1
#
_entry.id   AF-A0A8J5N155-F1
#
_cell.length_a   1.000
_cell.length_b   1.000
_cell.length_c   1.000
_cell.angle_alpha   90.00
_cell.angle_beta   90.00
_cell.angle_gamma   90.00
#
_symmetry.space_group_name_H-M   'P 1'
#
loop_
_entity.id
_entity.type
_entity.pdbx_description
1 polymer ?
#
loop_
_entity_poly.entity_id
_entity_poly.type
_entity_poly.pdbx_seq_one_letter_code
_entity_poly.pdbx_strand_id
1 'polypeptide(L)'
;MEMVFARVRRLTTTPDGHKAYKVKVKRLVKGSEKVELILQKGLIYTVPSSCEAKLKTRTSHIITGNVSAGKPWLTLCNFAAPMRSLTPKMKKGFRLLYQSGCDCSIMSCHFWERCPKASFFCAWETSREKFDCQGRQSMCLRGPDGTCDWLRGHTYRTCMKSLRSRSNDTDINNTQDNSISRGINGIHRRRKPSRYGYKRTQGHQARPHNMYSRIGYVPKNG
;
A
#
# COMPACT_ATOMS: atom_id res chain seq x y z
N MET A 1 16.90 -2.87 8.38
CA MET A 1 15.93 -2.06 7.60
C MET A 1 15.25 -1.11 8.55
N GLU A 2 15.56 0.16 8.34
CA GLU A 2 15.21 1.28 9.19
C GLU A 2 14.02 2.02 8.58
N MET A 3 13.18 2.64 9.42
CA MET A 3 12.00 3.36 8.98
C MET A 3 11.86 4.68 9.73
N VAL A 4 11.73 5.77 9.00
CA VAL A 4 11.72 7.12 9.55
C VAL A 4 10.62 7.98 8.93
N PHE A 5 9.96 8.79 9.76
CA PHE A 5 9.17 9.92 9.29
C PHE A 5 10.06 11.16 9.25
N ALA A 6 10.22 11.75 8.06
CA ALA A 6 11.11 12.90 7.88
C ALA A 6 10.53 13.93 6.91
N ARG A 7 10.80 15.21 7.16
CA ARG A 7 10.53 16.28 6.19
C ARG A 7 11.76 16.49 5.32
N VAL A 8 11.63 16.15 4.04
CA VAL A 8 12.66 16.40 3.03
C VAL A 8 12.72 17.90 2.77
N ARG A 9 13.90 18.50 2.90
CA ARG A 9 14.10 19.93 2.65
C ARG A 9 14.59 20.16 1.23
N ARG A 10 15.76 19.62 0.88
CA ARG A 10 16.41 19.75 -0.43
C ARG A 10 17.36 18.58 -0.69
N LEU A 11 17.69 18.34 -1.96
CA LEU A 11 18.84 17.52 -2.36
C LEU A 11 20.12 18.34 -2.22
N THR A 12 21.23 17.70 -1.88
CA THR A 12 22.56 18.31 -1.73
C THR A 12 23.63 17.30 -2.15
N THR A 13 24.81 17.80 -2.47
CA THR A 13 26.02 16.97 -2.57
C THR A 13 26.84 17.17 -1.30
N THR A 14 27.35 16.08 -0.72
CA THR A 14 28.25 16.14 0.45
C THR A 14 29.69 16.41 0.00
N PRO A 15 30.59 16.83 0.90
CA PRO A 15 32.01 17.01 0.57
C PRO A 15 32.64 15.77 -0.07
N ASP A 16 32.26 14.57 0.39
CA ASP A 16 32.70 13.27 -0.17
C ASP A 16 32.12 12.97 -1.58
N GLY A 17 31.49 13.93 -2.26
CA GLY A 17 30.90 13.76 -3.60
C GLY A 17 29.57 13.01 -3.66
N HIS A 18 29.07 12.46 -2.54
CA HIS A 18 27.80 11.73 -2.53
C HIS A 18 26.58 12.65 -2.61
N LYS A 19 25.53 12.21 -3.32
CA LYS A 19 24.20 12.84 -3.28
C LYS A 19 23.46 12.45 -2.00
N ALA A 20 22.87 13.42 -1.32
CA ALA A 20 22.07 13.21 -0.12
C ALA A 20 20.91 14.20 -0.01
N TYR A 21 19.82 13.76 0.61
CA TYR A 21 18.71 14.62 1.00
C TYR A 21 18.96 15.20 2.39
N LYS A 22 18.93 16.53 2.50
CA LYS A 22 18.84 17.21 3.80
C LYS A 22 17.42 17.05 4.33
N VAL A 23 17.29 16.43 5.50
CA VAL A 23 16.00 16.10 6.10
C VAL A 23 15.89 16.66 7.52
N LYS A 24 14.66 16.96 7.96
CA LYS A 24 14.33 17.09 9.38
C LYS A 24 13.62 15.80 9.79
N VAL A 25 14.33 14.94 10.52
CA VAL A 25 13.75 13.72 11.09
C VAL A 25 12.73 14.14 12.15
N LYS A 26 11.52 13.58 12.07
CA LYS A 26 10.44 13.83 13.03
C LYS A 26 10.31 12.70 14.04
N ARG A 27 10.50 11.46 13.57
CA ARG A 27 10.36 10.25 14.38
C ARG A 27 11.05 9.08 13.70
N LEU A 28 11.86 8.33 14.46
CA LEU A 28 12.27 6.98 14.12
C LEU A 28 11.14 6.00 14.45
N VAL A 29 10.73 5.19 13.48
CA VAL A 29 9.64 4.21 13.63
C VAL A 29 10.20 2.82 13.90
N LYS A 30 11.25 2.45 13.17
CA LYS A 30 11.98 1.21 13.33
C LYS A 30 13.46 1.49 13.17
N GLY A 31 14.24 1.14 14.19
CA GLY A 31 15.70 1.18 14.18
C GLY A 31 16.29 1.20 15.58
N SER A 32 17.61 1.09 15.67
CA SER A 32 18.34 1.13 16.95
C SER A 32 18.69 2.56 17.37
N GLU A 33 19.09 2.72 18.64
CA GLU A 33 19.57 4.01 19.17
C GLU A 33 20.76 4.56 18.38
N LYS A 34 21.68 3.67 17.93
CA LYS A 34 22.79 4.04 17.03
C LYS A 34 22.28 4.66 15.72
N VAL A 35 21.20 4.13 15.14
CA VAL A 35 20.59 4.68 13.93
C VAL A 35 19.97 6.04 14.22
N GLU A 36 19.34 6.22 15.38
CA GLU A 36 18.80 7.51 15.79
C GLU A 36 19.89 8.59 15.86
N LEU A 37 21.02 8.30 16.49
CA LEU A 37 22.20 9.20 16.55
C LEU A 37 22.73 9.54 15.15
N ILE A 38 22.83 8.55 14.25
CA ILE A 38 23.26 8.78 12.86
C ILE A 38 22.29 9.72 12.13
N LEU A 39 20.98 9.55 12.35
CA LEU A 39 19.93 10.34 11.72
C LEU A 39 19.86 11.79 12.23
N GLN A 40 20.43 12.10 13.41
CA GLN A 40 20.54 13.47 13.91
C GLN A 40 21.37 14.37 12.99
N LYS A 41 22.30 13.80 12.21
CA LYS A 41 23.05 14.52 11.16
C LYS A 41 22.13 15.10 10.07
N GLY A 42 20.90 14.62 9.96
CA GLY A 42 19.88 15.18 9.07
C GLY A 42 20.17 14.94 7.60
N LEU A 43 20.88 13.87 7.27
CA LEU A 43 21.21 13.46 5.90
C LEU A 43 20.69 12.05 5.63
N ILE A 44 20.11 11.84 4.46
CA ILE A 44 19.79 10.52 3.90
C ILE A 44 20.43 10.44 2.52
N TYR A 45 21.37 9.53 2.35
CA TYR A 45 22.12 9.37 1.11
C TYR A 45 21.30 8.60 0.09
N THR A 46 21.45 8.94 -1.18
CA THR A 46 20.90 8.17 -2.29
C THR A 46 22.03 7.52 -3.06
N VAL A 47 21.81 6.29 -3.51
CA VAL A 47 22.74 5.66 -4.44
C VAL A 47 22.71 6.42 -5.77
N PRO A 48 23.86 6.55 -6.46
CA PRO A 48 23.91 7.11 -7.81
C PRO A 48 23.28 6.14 -8.83
N SER A 49 23.15 6.60 -10.07
CA SER A 49 22.75 5.83 -11.26
C SER A 49 21.27 5.38 -11.29
N SER A 50 20.98 4.23 -11.91
CA SER A 50 19.64 3.72 -12.22
C SER A 50 18.81 3.41 -10.97
N CYS A 51 19.45 3.19 -9.82
CA CYS A 51 18.78 2.92 -8.55
C CYS A 51 18.60 4.18 -7.68
N GLU A 52 18.81 5.38 -8.22
CA GLU A 52 18.67 6.65 -7.49
C GLU A 52 17.22 6.90 -7.07
N ALA A 53 16.98 7.10 -5.77
CA ALA A 53 15.67 7.43 -5.24
C ALA A 53 15.36 8.93 -5.40
N LYS A 54 14.18 9.24 -5.95
CA LYS A 54 13.71 10.60 -6.15
C LYS A 54 12.68 10.99 -5.10
N LEU A 55 13.07 11.81 -4.12
CA LEU A 55 12.18 12.32 -3.08
C LEU A 55 11.69 13.73 -3.42
N LYS A 56 10.41 14.00 -3.19
CA LYS A 56 9.86 15.35 -3.35
C LYS A 56 10.38 16.27 -2.23
N THR A 57 10.99 17.38 -2.60
CA THR A 57 11.48 18.37 -1.64
C THR A 57 10.32 19.10 -0.95
N ARG A 58 10.63 19.76 0.19
CA ARG A 58 9.67 20.49 1.04
C ARG A 58 8.44 19.66 1.46
N THR A 59 8.56 18.34 1.49
CA THR A 59 7.45 17.41 1.69
C THR A 59 7.78 16.39 2.79
N SER A 60 6.80 16.09 3.64
CA SER A 60 6.94 15.06 4.67
C SER A 60 6.78 13.68 4.05
N HIS A 61 7.73 12.80 4.31
CA HIS A 61 7.78 11.43 3.80
C HIS A 61 7.88 10.44 4.94
N ILE A 62 7.49 9.19 4.64
CA ILE A 62 7.99 8.01 5.32
C ILE A 62 9.02 7.42 4.40
N ILE A 63 10.15 7.05 4.98
CA ILE A 63 11.31 6.59 4.25
C ILE A 63 11.77 5.32 4.94
N THR A 64 11.91 4.26 4.17
CA THR A 64 12.63 3.06 4.58
C THR A 64 14.00 3.06 3.96
N GLY A 65 14.95 2.38 4.60
CA GLY A 65 16.32 2.31 4.09
C GLY A 65 17.18 1.42 4.96
N ASN A 66 18.49 1.42 4.68
CA ASN A 66 19.46 0.68 5.48
C ASN A 66 20.60 1.61 5.86
N VAL A 67 21.19 1.39 7.03
CA VAL A 67 22.40 2.10 7.45
C VAL A 67 23.59 1.20 7.12
N SER A 68 24.54 1.73 6.35
CA SER A 68 25.79 1.05 6.00
C SER A 68 26.94 2.03 6.11
N ALA A 69 28.07 1.58 6.68
CA ALA A 69 29.25 2.42 6.96
C ALA A 69 28.89 3.75 7.67
N GLY A 70 27.96 3.71 8.63
CA GLY A 70 27.52 4.89 9.38
C GLY A 70 26.70 5.92 8.59
N LYS A 71 26.31 5.60 7.35
CA LYS A 71 25.49 6.47 6.47
C LYS A 71 24.13 5.81 6.22
N PRO A 72 23.00 6.53 6.38
CA PRO A 72 21.69 6.01 6.01
C PRO A 72 21.49 6.12 4.50
N TRP A 73 21.30 4.99 3.84
CA TRP A 73 21.16 4.87 2.39
C TRP A 73 19.73 4.58 1.98
N LEU A 74 19.35 5.22 0.88
CA LEU A 74 18.08 5.06 0.19
C LEU A 74 18.34 4.68 -1.27
N THR A 75 17.59 3.68 -1.75
CA THR A 75 17.58 3.25 -3.14
C THR A 75 16.16 3.31 -3.70
N LEU A 76 16.04 3.18 -5.02
CA LEU A 76 14.76 3.11 -5.74
C LEU A 76 13.84 1.99 -5.22
N CYS A 77 14.41 0.88 -4.73
CA CYS A 77 13.66 -0.27 -4.24
C CYS A 77 13.10 -0.06 -2.83
N ASN A 78 13.61 0.93 -2.09
CA ASN A 78 13.09 1.22 -0.76
C ASN A 78 11.73 1.91 -0.86
N PHE A 79 10.86 1.63 0.10
CA PHE A 79 9.60 2.35 0.22
C PHE A 79 9.86 3.79 0.68
N ALA A 80 9.54 4.75 -0.19
CA ALA A 80 9.52 6.16 0.16
C ALA A 80 8.30 6.85 -0.49
N ALA A 81 7.46 7.46 0.34
CA ALA A 81 6.23 8.07 -0.15
C ALA A 81 5.86 9.33 0.65
N PRO A 82 5.25 10.36 0.02
CA PRO A 82 4.69 11.50 0.72
C PRO A 82 3.59 11.11 1.73
N MET A 83 3.54 11.76 2.88
CA MET A 83 2.51 11.47 3.90
C MET A 83 1.09 11.73 3.46
N ARG A 84 0.92 12.60 2.48
CA ARG A 84 -0.39 12.90 1.93
C ARG A 84 -0.89 11.82 0.98
N SER A 85 -0.02 11.03 0.35
CA SER A 85 -0.43 9.97 -0.59
C SER A 85 -0.77 8.64 0.11
N LEU A 86 -0.34 8.45 1.36
CA LEU A 86 -0.67 7.24 2.13
C LEU A 86 -2.15 7.19 2.50
N THR A 87 -2.75 6.01 2.37
CA THR A 87 -4.12 5.75 2.83
C THR A 87 -4.20 5.79 4.37
N PRO A 88 -5.40 5.97 4.95
CA PRO A 88 -5.57 5.88 6.40
C PRO A 88 -5.09 4.53 6.98
N LYS A 89 -5.28 3.43 6.22
CA LYS A 89 -4.82 2.10 6.63
C LYS A 89 -3.29 2.00 6.66
N MET A 90 -2.60 2.48 5.63
CA MET A 90 -1.13 2.51 5.63
C MET A 90 -0.59 3.38 6.78
N LYS A 91 -1.17 4.56 7.01
CA LYS A 91 -0.78 5.44 8.13
C LYS A 91 -0.96 4.75 9.49
N LYS A 92 -2.08 4.03 9.68
CA LYS A 92 -2.32 3.22 10.90
C LYS A 92 -1.30 2.09 11.00
N GLY A 93 -1.00 1.43 9.89
CA GLY A 93 -0.01 0.37 9.79
C GLY A 93 1.36 0.82 10.28
N PHE A 94 1.90 1.88 9.71
CA PHE A 94 3.21 2.43 10.10
C PHE A 94 3.28 2.91 11.54
N ARG A 95 2.16 3.34 12.13
CA ARG A 95 2.15 3.85 13.50
C ARG A 95 2.07 2.76 14.56
N LEU A 96 1.40 1.65 14.27
CA LEU A 96 0.95 0.70 15.30
C LEU A 96 1.03 -0.75 14.84
N LEU A 97 0.47 -1.05 13.67
CA LEU A 97 0.04 -2.42 13.38
C LEU A 97 1.07 -3.24 12.58
N TYR A 98 2.01 -2.62 11.85
CA TYR A 98 3.00 -3.39 11.09
C TYR A 98 3.99 -4.12 12.02
N GLN A 99 4.18 -3.66 13.26
CA GLN A 99 5.01 -4.36 14.24
C GLN A 99 4.40 -5.73 14.60
N SER A 100 3.08 -5.77 14.85
CA SER A 100 2.35 -7.01 15.16
C SER A 100 2.24 -7.98 13.98
N GLY A 101 2.51 -7.53 12.75
CA GLY A 101 2.50 -8.36 11.55
C GLY A 101 3.85 -8.96 11.18
N CYS A 102 4.92 -8.67 11.93
CA CYS A 102 6.27 -9.09 11.55
C CYS A 102 6.45 -10.63 11.52
N ASP A 103 5.63 -11.37 12.28
CA ASP A 103 5.63 -12.85 12.31
C ASP A 103 4.89 -13.48 11.12
N CYS A 104 4.29 -12.66 10.26
CA CYS A 104 3.60 -13.09 9.05
C CYS A 104 4.31 -12.53 7.83
N SER A 105 4.96 -13.41 7.08
CA SER A 105 5.61 -13.04 5.82
C SER A 105 4.56 -12.66 4.76
N ILE A 106 4.93 -11.73 3.89
CA ILE A 106 4.15 -11.40 2.69
C ILE A 106 4.88 -12.00 1.50
N MET A 107 4.21 -12.88 0.75
CA MET A 107 4.78 -13.45 -0.47
C MET A 107 4.24 -12.72 -1.68
N SER A 108 5.13 -12.10 -2.46
CA SER A 108 4.78 -11.48 -3.72
C SER A 108 4.37 -12.52 -4.76
N CYS A 109 3.23 -12.30 -5.40
CA CYS A 109 2.79 -13.13 -6.52
C CYS A 109 3.30 -12.66 -7.88
N HIS A 110 4.25 -11.72 -7.90
CA HIS A 110 4.68 -11.05 -9.14
C HIS A 110 5.30 -11.98 -10.19
N PHE A 111 5.58 -13.26 -9.90
CA PHE A 111 6.10 -14.22 -10.89
C PHE A 111 5.28 -15.52 -10.96
N TRP A 112 4.12 -15.55 -10.30
CA TRP A 112 3.29 -16.76 -10.21
C TRP A 112 2.06 -16.62 -11.11
N GLU A 113 1.72 -17.67 -11.86
CA GLU A 113 0.45 -17.76 -12.59
C GLU A 113 -0.74 -17.84 -11.62
N ARG A 114 -0.56 -18.63 -10.56
CA ARG A 114 -1.49 -18.72 -9.43
C ARG A 114 -0.72 -18.50 -8.14
N CYS A 115 -1.17 -17.55 -7.34
CA CYS A 115 -0.60 -17.27 -6.03
C CYS A 115 -0.62 -18.53 -5.14
N PRO A 116 0.54 -18.92 -4.56
CA PRO A 116 0.55 -19.97 -3.55
C PRO A 116 -0.24 -19.54 -2.31
N LYS A 117 -0.73 -20.52 -1.56
CA LYS A 117 -1.50 -20.30 -0.32
C LYS A 117 -0.95 -21.19 0.79
N ALA A 118 -0.72 -20.60 1.96
CA ALA A 118 -0.37 -21.32 3.17
C ALA A 118 -0.82 -20.53 4.41
N SER A 119 -0.79 -21.19 5.58
CA SER A 119 -1.20 -20.59 6.85
C SER A 119 -0.17 -19.63 7.46
N PHE A 120 1.07 -19.61 6.99
CA PHE A 120 2.17 -18.85 7.61
C PHE A 120 2.60 -17.60 6.83
N PHE A 121 1.97 -17.31 5.69
CA PHE A 121 2.21 -16.08 4.92
C PHE A 121 0.91 -15.55 4.30
N CYS A 122 0.88 -14.27 3.97
CA CYS A 122 -0.16 -13.70 3.13
C CYS A 122 0.31 -13.54 1.68
N ALA A 123 -0.44 -14.10 0.73
CA ALA A 123 -0.16 -13.95 -0.70
C ALA A 123 -0.55 -12.55 -1.19
N TRP A 124 0.37 -11.84 -1.84
CA TRP A 124 0.17 -10.49 -2.39
C TRP A 124 -0.26 -10.53 -3.86
N GLU A 125 -1.49 -10.97 -4.07
CA GLU A 125 -2.23 -11.05 -5.33
C GLU A 125 -2.29 -9.71 -6.08
N THR A 126 -2.55 -8.60 -5.38
CA THR A 126 -2.77 -7.29 -6.02
C THR A 126 -1.50 -6.48 -6.24
N SER A 127 -0.32 -7.09 -6.07
CA SER A 127 0.99 -6.41 -6.21
C SER A 127 1.26 -5.86 -7.61
N ARG A 128 0.72 -6.51 -8.65
CA ARG A 128 0.81 -6.06 -10.05
C ARG A 128 -0.26 -5.04 -10.42
N GLU A 129 -1.29 -4.90 -9.60
CA GLU A 129 -2.45 -4.07 -9.92
C GLU A 129 -2.12 -2.59 -9.77
N LYS A 130 -2.55 -1.79 -10.75
CA LYS A 130 -2.44 -0.33 -10.67
C LYS A 130 -3.05 0.22 -9.37
N PHE A 131 -4.11 -0.43 -8.89
CA PHE A 131 -4.71 -0.15 -7.60
C PHE A 131 -4.56 -1.35 -6.66
N ASP A 132 -3.33 -1.53 -6.15
CA ASP A 132 -2.99 -2.55 -5.16
C ASP A 132 -3.86 -2.49 -3.89
N CYS A 133 -4.91 -3.30 -3.84
CA CYS A 133 -5.85 -3.34 -2.73
C CYS A 133 -5.20 -3.82 -1.43
N GLN A 134 -4.37 -4.85 -1.50
CA GLN A 134 -3.73 -5.47 -0.34
C GLN A 134 -2.74 -4.50 0.30
N GLY A 135 -1.79 -3.95 -0.45
CA GLY A 135 -0.80 -3.03 0.11
C GLY A 135 -1.38 -1.66 0.53
N ARG A 136 -2.51 -1.23 -0.05
CA ARG A 136 -3.12 0.07 0.28
C ARG A 136 -4.23 0.01 1.32
N GLN A 137 -4.98 -1.08 1.42
CA GLN A 137 -6.20 -1.15 2.24
C GLN A 137 -6.19 -2.24 3.30
N SER A 138 -5.20 -3.14 3.26
CA SER A 138 -5.13 -4.28 4.17
C SER A 138 -3.78 -4.36 4.89
N MET A 139 -3.67 -5.35 5.77
CA MET A 139 -2.50 -5.67 6.56
C MET A 139 -2.44 -7.18 6.76
N CYS A 140 -1.28 -7.79 6.56
CA CYS A 140 -1.06 -9.20 6.87
C CYS A 140 -0.79 -9.32 8.37
N LEU A 141 -1.63 -10.07 9.08
CA LEU A 141 -1.55 -10.24 10.54
C LEU A 141 -1.85 -11.69 10.90
N ARG A 142 -1.31 -12.13 12.05
CA ARG A 142 -1.64 -13.43 12.63
C ARG A 142 -3.02 -13.35 13.29
N GLY A 143 -3.90 -14.27 12.89
CA GLY A 143 -5.23 -14.46 13.45
C GLY A 143 -5.20 -15.23 14.77
N PRO A 144 -6.34 -15.29 15.48
CA PRO A 144 -6.46 -16.06 16.73
C PRO A 144 -6.27 -17.57 16.53
N ASP A 145 -6.56 -18.06 15.33
CA ASP A 145 -6.35 -19.46 14.89
C ASP A 145 -4.88 -19.76 14.54
N GLY A 146 -3.99 -18.78 14.72
CA GLY A 146 -2.57 -18.89 14.40
C GLY A 146 -2.23 -18.70 12.92
N THR A 147 -3.21 -18.48 12.04
CA THR A 147 -2.97 -18.33 10.59
C THR A 147 -2.69 -16.87 10.21
N CYS A 148 -1.87 -16.65 9.18
CA CYS A 148 -1.60 -15.33 8.61
C CYS A 148 -2.60 -15.04 7.49
N ASP A 149 -3.44 -14.03 7.65
CA ASP A 149 -4.36 -13.56 6.60
C ASP A 149 -4.40 -12.03 6.52
N TRP A 150 -4.88 -11.55 5.38
CA TRP A 150 -5.15 -10.13 5.13
C TRP A 150 -6.34 -9.66 5.96
N LEU A 151 -6.16 -8.62 6.75
CA LEU A 151 -7.20 -8.00 7.56
C LEU A 151 -8.40 -7.53 6.71
N ARG A 152 -9.56 -8.16 6.90
CA ARG A 152 -10.76 -7.96 6.06
C ARG A 152 -11.63 -6.77 6.45
N GLY A 153 -11.09 -5.56 6.30
CA GLY A 153 -11.84 -4.32 6.52
C GLY A 153 -12.84 -3.97 5.39
N HIS A 154 -13.81 -3.09 5.67
CA HIS A 154 -14.76 -2.60 4.67
C HIS A 154 -14.08 -2.06 3.40
N THR A 155 -13.12 -1.13 3.55
CA THR A 155 -12.41 -0.51 2.42
C THR A 155 -11.65 -1.53 1.57
N TYR A 156 -11.06 -2.55 2.20
CA TYR A 156 -10.39 -3.64 1.51
C TYR A 156 -11.39 -4.49 0.72
N ARG A 157 -12.51 -4.90 1.32
CA ARG A 157 -13.56 -5.67 0.64
C ARG A 157 -14.14 -4.92 -0.56
N THR A 158 -14.43 -3.63 -0.41
CA THR A 158 -14.92 -2.78 -1.52
C THR A 158 -13.87 -2.67 -2.63
N CYS A 159 -12.60 -2.51 -2.27
CA CYS A 159 -11.50 -2.48 -3.24
C CYS A 159 -11.43 -3.77 -4.05
N MET A 160 -11.38 -4.92 -3.37
CA MET A 160 -11.31 -6.24 -4.02
C MET A 160 -12.53 -6.50 -4.90
N LYS A 161 -13.73 -6.06 -4.49
CA LYS A 161 -14.96 -6.18 -5.32
C LYS A 161 -14.84 -5.36 -6.61
N SER A 162 -14.35 -4.11 -6.52
CA SER A 162 -14.13 -3.25 -7.69
C SER A 162 -13.01 -3.76 -8.61
N LEU A 163 -12.01 -4.44 -8.05
CA LEU A 163 -10.95 -5.03 -8.85
C LEU A 163 -11.51 -6.19 -9.70
N ARG A 164 -12.27 -7.09 -9.08
CA ARG A 164 -12.90 -8.22 -9.77
C ARG A 164 -13.88 -7.80 -10.87
N SER A 165 -14.66 -6.73 -10.65
CA SER A 165 -15.57 -6.24 -11.69
C SER A 165 -14.82 -5.74 -12.93
N ARG A 166 -13.65 -5.10 -12.76
CA ARG A 166 -12.84 -4.63 -13.89
C ARG A 166 -12.22 -5.78 -14.67
N SER A 167 -11.77 -6.84 -13.99
CA SER A 167 -11.27 -8.04 -14.66
C SER A 167 -12.36 -8.62 -15.56
N ASN A 168 -13.59 -8.75 -15.05
CA ASN A 168 -14.72 -9.24 -15.83
C ASN A 168 -15.07 -8.34 -17.03
N ASP A 169 -15.02 -7.00 -16.89
CA ASP A 169 -15.26 -6.08 -18.02
C ASP A 169 -14.19 -6.23 -19.12
N THR A 170 -12.95 -6.55 -18.74
CA THR A 170 -11.85 -6.75 -19.69
C THR A 170 -12.03 -8.07 -20.47
N ASP A 171 -12.51 -9.11 -19.79
CA ASP A 171 -12.80 -10.41 -20.41
C ASP A 171 -14.00 -10.33 -21.37
N ILE A 172 -15.04 -9.56 -21.03
CA ILE A 172 -16.20 -9.32 -21.92
C ILE A 172 -15.76 -8.61 -23.21
N ASN A 173 -14.91 -7.58 -23.11
CA ASN A 173 -14.45 -6.83 -24.29
C ASN A 173 -13.51 -7.67 -25.18
N ASN A 174 -12.65 -8.52 -24.60
CA ASN A 174 -11.77 -9.43 -25.37
C ASN A 174 -12.55 -10.56 -26.07
N THR A 175 -13.71 -10.95 -25.55
CA THR A 175 -14.56 -11.97 -26.20
C THR A 175 -15.24 -11.42 -27.46
N GLN A 176 -15.38 -10.09 -27.58
CA GLN A 176 -16.07 -9.44 -28.69
C GLN A 176 -15.15 -9.17 -29.90
N ASP A 177 -13.83 -9.01 -29.70
CA ASP A 177 -12.85 -8.78 -30.77
C ASP A 177 -12.40 -10.06 -31.51
N ASN A 178 -12.58 -11.25 -30.93
CA ASN A 178 -12.21 -12.51 -31.58
C ASN A 178 -13.31 -13.13 -32.48
N SER A 179 -14.35 -12.38 -32.82
CA SER A 179 -15.45 -12.84 -33.69
C SER A 179 -15.53 -12.18 -35.06
N ILE A 180 -14.49 -11.45 -35.51
CA ILE A 180 -14.45 -10.88 -36.87
C ILE A 180 -13.55 -11.74 -37.77
N SER A 181 -14.13 -12.83 -38.29
CA SER A 181 -13.77 -13.40 -39.59
C SER A 181 -14.83 -14.43 -40.00
N ARG A 182 -15.91 -13.95 -40.65
CA ARG A 182 -16.63 -14.58 -41.78
C ARG A 182 -18.00 -13.92 -41.99
N GLY A 183 -18.26 -13.47 -43.21
CA GLY A 183 -19.61 -13.42 -43.79
C GLY A 183 -20.24 -12.05 -43.93
N ILE A 184 -20.39 -11.63 -45.19
CA ILE A 184 -21.08 -10.43 -45.68
C ILE A 184 -22.62 -10.63 -45.64
N ASN A 185 -23.34 -9.49 -45.49
CA ASN A 185 -24.75 -9.18 -45.80
C ASN A 185 -25.74 -9.00 -44.62
N GLY A 186 -26.34 -7.79 -44.56
CA GLY A 186 -27.76 -7.66 -44.23
C GLY A 186 -28.18 -6.67 -43.14
N ILE A 187 -28.63 -5.49 -43.59
CA ILE A 187 -29.83 -4.76 -43.12
C ILE A 187 -29.79 -4.10 -41.71
N HIS A 188 -29.82 -2.77 -41.73
CA HIS A 188 -30.10 -1.88 -40.60
C HIS A 188 -31.39 -2.26 -39.83
N ARG A 189 -31.28 -2.43 -38.50
CA ARG A 189 -32.41 -2.24 -37.58
C ARG A 189 -32.03 -1.34 -36.41
N ARG A 190 -32.59 -0.12 -36.41
CA ARG A 190 -32.62 0.80 -35.27
C ARG A 190 -33.31 0.11 -34.08
N ARG A 191 -32.67 0.05 -32.91
CA ARG A 191 -33.33 -0.26 -31.64
C ARG A 191 -33.51 1.03 -30.82
N LYS A 192 -34.77 1.29 -30.46
CA LYS A 192 -35.24 2.41 -29.63
C LYS A 192 -34.73 2.28 -28.18
N PRO A 193 -34.57 3.40 -27.44
CA PRO A 193 -34.22 3.35 -26.02
C PRO A 193 -35.43 2.98 -25.15
N SER A 194 -35.23 2.03 -24.24
CA SER A 194 -36.20 1.64 -23.21
C SER A 194 -36.13 2.63 -22.04
N ARG A 195 -37.26 3.27 -21.76
CA ARG A 195 -37.53 4.04 -20.53
C ARG A 195 -37.82 3.05 -19.40
N TYR A 196 -37.07 3.07 -18.29
CA TYR A 196 -37.64 2.70 -16.99
C TYR A 196 -37.03 3.54 -15.87
N GLY A 197 -37.94 4.05 -15.05
CA GLY A 197 -37.78 5.23 -14.22
C GLY A 197 -37.19 4.99 -12.84
N TYR A 198 -36.56 6.05 -12.35
CA TYR A 198 -36.03 6.24 -11.01
C TYR A 198 -37.19 6.52 -10.04
N LYS A 199 -37.36 5.69 -9.00
CA LYS A 199 -38.22 6.00 -7.84
C LYS A 199 -37.36 6.21 -6.59
N ARG A 200 -37.39 7.45 -6.08
CA ARG A 200 -36.98 7.86 -4.74
C ARG A 200 -38.06 7.45 -3.74
N THR A 201 -37.66 6.88 -2.61
CA THR A 201 -38.42 6.97 -1.36
C THR A 201 -37.46 7.30 -0.21
N GLN A 202 -37.84 8.31 0.56
CA GLN A 202 -37.21 8.74 1.80
C GLN A 202 -37.94 8.08 2.99
N GLY A 203 -37.21 7.87 4.10
CA GLY A 203 -37.76 7.86 5.46
C GLY A 203 -37.73 6.52 6.20
N HIS A 204 -36.76 6.33 7.11
CA HIS A 204 -37.00 6.39 8.56
C HIS A 204 -35.72 6.18 9.38
N GLN A 205 -35.65 6.91 10.49
CA GLN A 205 -34.58 6.94 11.49
C GLN A 205 -34.58 5.67 12.36
N ALA A 206 -33.39 5.13 12.64
CA ALA A 206 -33.12 4.40 13.88
C ALA A 206 -31.69 4.72 14.33
N ARG A 207 -31.54 5.17 15.58
CA ARG A 207 -30.29 5.56 16.23
C ARG A 207 -29.42 4.34 16.58
N PRO A 208 -28.10 4.53 16.76
CA PRO A 208 -27.13 3.44 16.86
C PRO A 208 -27.04 2.89 18.28
N HIS A 209 -27.10 1.56 18.42
CA HIS A 209 -26.63 0.89 19.63
C HIS A 209 -25.11 0.68 19.57
N ASN A 210 -24.49 1.16 20.64
CA ASN A 210 -23.09 1.25 20.94
C ASN A 210 -22.53 -0.15 21.29
N MET A 211 -21.52 -0.64 20.57
CA MET A 211 -20.77 -1.83 20.97
C MET A 211 -19.27 -1.52 20.87
N TYR A 212 -18.75 -0.85 21.90
CA TYR A 212 -17.33 -0.82 22.19
C TYR A 212 -16.89 -2.22 22.63
N SER A 213 -16.28 -2.98 21.72
CA SER A 213 -15.48 -4.14 22.13
C SER A 213 -14.08 -3.66 22.50
N ARG A 214 -13.81 -3.76 23.80
CA ARG A 214 -12.55 -3.46 24.49
C ARG A 214 -11.38 -4.18 23.83
N ILE A 215 -10.42 -3.42 23.31
CA ILE A 215 -9.05 -3.92 23.13
C ILE A 215 -8.36 -3.66 24.46
N GLY A 216 -8.15 -4.72 25.23
CA GLY A 216 -7.46 -4.68 26.51
C GLY A 216 -6.06 -4.10 26.36
N TYR A 217 -5.76 -3.15 27.23
CA TYR A 217 -4.43 -2.62 27.48
C TYR A 217 -3.69 -3.64 28.37
N VAL A 218 -2.55 -4.17 27.91
CA VAL A 218 -1.64 -4.97 28.75
C VAL A 218 -0.57 -4.00 29.27
N PRO A 219 -0.48 -3.73 30.58
CA PRO A 219 0.59 -2.90 31.12
C PRO A 219 1.93 -3.63 31.01
N LYS A 220 2.97 -2.89 30.66
CA LYS A 220 4.35 -3.36 30.79
C LYS A 220 4.73 -3.29 32.27
N ASN A 221 4.96 -4.43 32.90
CA ASN A 221 5.69 -4.48 34.16
C ASN A 221 7.18 -4.21 33.89
N GLY A 222 7.80 -3.49 34.83
CA GLY A 222 9.18 -2.99 34.77
C GLY A 222 10.24 -4.06 34.94
#